data_AF-A0AAJ5SRC6-F1
#
_entry.id   AF-A0AAJ5SRC6-F1
#
_cell.length_a   1.000
_cell.length_b   1.000
_cell.length_c   1.000
_cell.angle_alpha   90.00
_cell.angle_beta   90.00
_cell.angle_gamma   90.00
#
_symmetry.space_group_name_H-M   'P 1'
#
loop_
_entity.id
_entity.type
_entity.pdbx_description
1 polymer ?
#
loop_
_entity_poly.entity_id
_entity_poly.type
_entity_poly.pdbx_seq_one_letter_code
_entity_poly.pdbx_strand_id
1 'polypeptide(L)'
;MKLKTVEVDGKQYAVIEDGKPVYTDDDGKDVAFDAVGTRNTITRLNAEAKSHRERADSFEKTAKAFEGIEDAAAAKKALEIVANLDAKKLVDAGEIEKVKGEISRAFQTQLDEANDKAQTFEQQLYAEKIGGSFARSQFIAEKMAVPADMVQAAFGSNFKIEEGKVVAYDAQGQKVFSRSRPGELADFNEALETLVSQYPHRDHILKSSGANGGGAPNGGGQQKPTKGNFGGSKAERLEAIKGLTASE
;
A
#
# COMPACT_ATOMS: atom_id res chain seq x y z
N MET A 1 98.86 -11.31 -23.61
CA MET A 1 99.24 -12.72 -23.29
C MET A 1 99.78 -13.45 -24.51
N LYS A 2 100.96 -14.05 -24.41
CA LYS A 2 101.58 -14.90 -25.44
C LYS A 2 101.85 -16.29 -24.87
N LEU A 3 101.64 -17.36 -25.65
CA LEU A 3 101.91 -18.73 -25.22
C LEU A 3 103.41 -18.90 -24.97
N LYS A 4 103.80 -19.39 -23.79
CA LYS A 4 105.18 -19.71 -23.49
C LYS A 4 105.57 -21.01 -24.18
N THR A 5 106.64 -20.98 -24.96
CA THR A 5 107.12 -22.12 -25.75
C THR A 5 108.57 -22.46 -25.41
N VAL A 6 108.95 -23.71 -25.64
CA VAL A 6 110.32 -24.23 -25.54
C VAL A 6 110.65 -24.99 -26.82
N GLU A 7 111.88 -24.87 -27.32
CA GLU A 7 112.34 -25.59 -28.51
C GLU A 7 113.13 -26.83 -28.13
N VAL A 8 112.75 -27.98 -28.68
CA VAL A 8 113.42 -29.28 -28.50
C VAL A 8 113.53 -29.96 -29.86
N ASP A 9 114.75 -30.34 -30.26
CA ASP A 9 115.04 -30.99 -31.55
C ASP A 9 114.47 -30.26 -32.78
N GLY A 10 114.52 -28.92 -32.79
CA GLY A 10 114.02 -28.07 -33.88
C GLY A 10 112.49 -27.94 -33.95
N LYS A 11 111.77 -28.39 -32.92
CA LYS A 11 110.30 -28.26 -32.79
C LYS A 11 109.93 -27.41 -31.57
N GLN A 12 108.95 -26.53 -31.72
CA GLN A 12 108.39 -25.76 -30.61
C GLN A 12 107.29 -26.53 -29.89
N TYR A 13 107.37 -26.57 -28.56
CA TYR A 13 106.38 -27.15 -27.66
C TYR A 13 105.87 -26.10 -26.68
N ALA A 14 104.61 -26.20 -26.28
CA ALA A 14 104.05 -25.36 -25.23
C ALA A 14 104.63 -25.75 -23.86
N VAL A 15 104.92 -24.76 -23.02
CA VAL A 15 105.24 -25.00 -21.61
C VAL A 15 103.94 -25.30 -20.86
N ILE A 16 103.92 -26.42 -20.14
CA ILE A 16 102.77 -26.89 -19.37
C ILE A 16 103.12 -26.87 -17.88
N GLU A 17 102.26 -26.31 -17.05
CA GLU A 17 102.34 -26.31 -15.58
C GLU A 17 101.01 -26.82 -15.02
N ASP A 18 101.03 -27.82 -14.13
CA ASP A 18 99.83 -28.48 -13.59
C ASP A 18 98.81 -28.93 -14.66
N GLY A 19 99.30 -29.39 -15.82
CA GLY A 19 98.47 -29.81 -16.95
C GLY A 19 97.80 -28.66 -17.72
N LYS A 20 98.17 -27.41 -17.44
CA LYS A 20 97.65 -26.20 -18.10
C LYS A 20 98.74 -25.49 -18.90
N PRO A 21 98.44 -24.93 -20.09
CA PRO A 21 99.42 -24.16 -20.85
C PRO A 21 99.79 -22.85 -20.13
N VAL A 22 101.07 -22.53 -20.10
CA VAL A 22 101.58 -21.29 -19.50
C VAL A 22 101.61 -20.17 -20.53
N TYR A 23 101.05 -19.02 -20.19
CA TYR A 23 101.11 -17.80 -20.99
C TYR A 23 101.91 -16.74 -20.24
N THR A 24 102.73 -15.99 -20.95
CA THR A 24 103.35 -14.77 -20.44
C THR A 24 102.40 -13.61 -20.71
N ASP A 25 102.00 -12.90 -19.66
CA ASP A 25 101.18 -11.70 -19.76
C ASP A 25 101.97 -10.50 -20.30
N ASP A 26 101.31 -9.36 -20.43
CA ASP A 26 101.92 -8.16 -21.00
C ASP A 26 102.92 -7.49 -20.02
N ASP A 27 102.89 -7.88 -18.75
CA ASP A 27 103.82 -7.46 -17.68
C ASP A 27 105.02 -8.42 -17.53
N GLY A 28 105.11 -9.44 -18.39
CA GLY A 28 106.18 -10.44 -18.36
C GLY A 28 106.02 -11.53 -17.30
N LYS A 29 104.86 -11.63 -16.63
CA LYS A 29 104.59 -12.69 -15.65
C LYS A 29 104.00 -13.91 -16.35
N ASP A 30 104.42 -15.08 -15.89
CA ASP A 30 103.91 -16.35 -16.37
C ASP A 30 102.67 -16.78 -15.59
N VAL A 31 101.63 -17.20 -16.30
CA VAL A 31 100.33 -17.61 -15.76
C VAL A 31 99.88 -18.91 -16.42
N ALA A 32 99.60 -19.93 -15.62
CA ALA A 32 98.97 -21.16 -16.09
C ALA A 32 97.49 -20.91 -16.42
N PHE A 33 97.10 -21.07 -17.70
CA PHE A 33 95.75 -20.74 -18.16
C PHE A 33 94.78 -21.90 -18.00
N ASP A 34 93.76 -21.71 -17.16
CA ASP A 34 92.67 -22.66 -16.98
C ASP A 34 91.53 -22.42 -17.98
N ALA A 35 91.59 -23.08 -19.13
CA ALA A 35 90.55 -22.96 -20.15
C ALA A 35 89.17 -23.43 -19.68
N VAL A 36 89.10 -24.49 -18.85
CA VAL A 36 87.84 -25.09 -18.39
C VAL A 36 87.20 -24.19 -17.32
N GLY A 37 87.97 -23.76 -16.32
CA GLY A 37 87.52 -22.83 -15.28
C GLY A 37 87.10 -21.48 -15.86
N THR A 38 87.84 -20.97 -16.86
CA THR A 38 87.49 -19.74 -17.57
C THR A 38 86.16 -19.88 -18.32
N ARG A 39 85.95 -20.97 -19.06
CA ARG A 39 84.68 -21.25 -19.76
C ARG A 39 83.50 -21.33 -18.79
N ASN A 40 83.68 -22.00 -17.66
CA ASN A 40 82.65 -22.12 -16.62
C ASN A 40 82.29 -20.74 -16.04
N THR A 41 83.32 -19.92 -15.77
CA THR A 41 83.15 -18.55 -15.28
C THR A 41 82.40 -17.68 -16.29
N ILE A 42 82.77 -17.73 -17.57
CA ILE A 42 82.07 -17.00 -18.65
C ILE A 42 80.60 -17.43 -18.73
N THR A 43 80.33 -18.74 -18.66
CA THR A 43 78.96 -19.27 -18.72
C THR A 43 78.12 -18.76 -17.55
N ARG A 44 78.67 -18.77 -16.33
CA ARG A 44 78.02 -18.24 -15.14
C ARG A 44 77.73 -16.73 -15.26
N LEU A 45 78.73 -15.94 -15.66
CA LEU A 45 78.58 -14.49 -15.82
C LEU A 45 77.54 -14.13 -16.89
N ASN A 46 77.49 -14.88 -17.99
CA ASN A 46 76.46 -14.69 -19.03
C ASN A 46 75.06 -15.02 -18.52
N ALA A 47 74.91 -16.07 -17.69
CA ALA A 47 73.64 -16.40 -17.06
C ALA A 47 73.20 -15.33 -16.05
N GLU A 48 74.13 -14.82 -15.23
CA GLU A 48 73.87 -13.70 -14.31
C GLU A 48 73.44 -12.43 -15.07
N ALA A 49 74.18 -12.05 -16.13
CA ALA A 49 73.84 -10.90 -16.97
C ALA A 49 72.48 -11.05 -17.67
N LYS A 50 72.09 -12.28 -18.03
CA LYS A 50 70.74 -12.56 -18.55
C LYS A 50 69.69 -12.34 -17.45
N SER A 51 69.89 -12.86 -16.24
CA SER A 51 68.96 -12.67 -15.12
C SER A 51 68.80 -11.20 -14.74
N HIS A 52 69.88 -10.41 -14.76
CA HIS A 52 69.81 -8.97 -14.53
C HIS A 52 68.96 -8.24 -15.58
N ARG A 53 69.10 -8.60 -16.85
CA ARG A 53 68.27 -8.04 -17.93
C ARG A 53 66.80 -8.39 -17.74
N GLU A 54 66.49 -9.66 -17.49
CA GLU A 54 65.11 -10.09 -17.25
C GLU A 54 64.47 -9.37 -16.05
N ARG A 55 65.24 -9.15 -14.98
CA ARG A 55 64.78 -8.41 -13.80
C ARG A 55 64.57 -6.93 -14.10
N ALA A 56 65.47 -6.29 -14.86
CA ALA A 56 65.32 -4.92 -15.29
C ALA A 56 64.07 -4.74 -16.16
N ASP A 57 63.88 -5.62 -17.16
CA ASP A 57 62.70 -5.61 -18.03
C ASP A 57 61.40 -5.78 -17.23
N SER A 58 61.40 -6.65 -16.21
CA SER A 58 60.24 -6.85 -15.34
C SER A 58 59.93 -5.62 -14.48
N PHE A 59 60.94 -4.95 -13.95
CA PHE A 59 60.75 -3.71 -13.19
C PHE A 59 60.32 -2.56 -14.09
N GLU A 60 60.87 -2.43 -15.28
CA GLU A 60 60.48 -1.40 -16.23
C GLU A 60 59.02 -1.58 -16.68
N LYS A 61 58.57 -2.81 -16.95
CA LYS A 61 57.16 -3.11 -17.23
C LYS A 61 56.24 -2.71 -16.08
N THR A 62 56.63 -3.02 -14.86
CA THR A 62 55.87 -2.64 -13.67
C THR A 62 55.83 -1.12 -13.51
N ALA A 63 56.97 -0.43 -13.66
CA ALA A 63 57.08 1.01 -13.54
C ALA A 63 56.24 1.75 -14.59
N LYS A 64 56.21 1.26 -15.85
CA LYS A 64 55.35 1.80 -16.91
C LYS A 64 53.86 1.77 -16.57
N ALA A 65 53.40 0.78 -15.80
CA ALA A 65 51.99 0.74 -15.36
C ALA A 65 51.63 1.86 -14.37
N PHE A 66 52.63 2.51 -13.76
CA PHE A 66 52.47 3.66 -12.88
C PHE A 66 52.93 4.98 -13.54
N GLU A 67 53.20 4.98 -14.85
CA GLU A 67 53.60 6.18 -15.58
C GLU A 67 52.47 7.23 -15.53
N GLY A 68 52.82 8.47 -15.17
CA GLY A 68 51.87 9.55 -14.90
C GLY A 68 51.41 9.67 -13.44
N ILE A 69 51.85 8.79 -12.54
CA ILE A 69 51.67 8.96 -11.08
C ILE A 69 52.95 9.55 -10.48
N GLU A 70 52.97 10.86 -10.29
CA GLU A 70 54.13 11.58 -9.75
C GLU A 70 54.25 11.46 -8.21
N ASP A 71 53.11 11.29 -7.52
CA ASP A 71 53.06 11.13 -6.06
C ASP A 71 52.21 9.91 -5.67
N ALA A 72 52.89 8.85 -5.24
CA ALA A 72 52.26 7.62 -4.79
C ALA A 72 51.40 7.80 -3.53
N ALA A 73 51.74 8.74 -2.64
CA ALA A 73 50.95 9.02 -1.45
C ALA A 73 49.66 9.76 -1.83
N ALA A 74 49.73 10.74 -2.75
CA ALA A 74 48.55 11.40 -3.29
C ALA A 74 47.62 10.42 -4.02
N ALA A 75 48.17 9.50 -4.82
CA ALA A 75 47.38 8.47 -5.51
C ALA A 75 46.65 7.55 -4.52
N LYS A 76 47.32 7.08 -3.46
CA LYS A 76 46.69 6.29 -2.39
C LYS A 76 45.59 7.06 -1.68
N LYS A 77 45.82 8.34 -1.38
CA LYS A 77 44.81 9.21 -0.76
C LYS A 77 43.61 9.44 -1.68
N ALA A 78 43.83 9.59 -2.98
CA ALA A 78 42.74 9.70 -3.96
C ALA A 78 41.89 8.42 -3.99
N LEU A 79 42.51 7.24 -3.97
CA LEU A 79 41.79 5.97 -3.89
C LEU A 79 40.96 5.83 -2.60
N GLU A 80 41.51 6.27 -1.47
CA GLU A 80 40.79 6.31 -0.19
C GLU A 80 39.60 7.27 -0.22
N ILE A 81 39.77 8.46 -0.82
CA ILE A 81 38.67 9.43 -1.01
C ILE A 81 37.57 8.85 -1.91
N VAL A 82 37.92 8.16 -3.00
CA VAL A 82 36.96 7.51 -3.89
C VAL A 82 36.17 6.42 -3.15
N ALA A 83 36.86 5.57 -2.37
CA ALA A 83 36.19 4.56 -1.55
C ALA A 83 35.21 5.18 -0.54
N ASN A 84 35.60 6.29 0.10
CA ASN A 84 34.73 7.02 1.03
C ASN A 84 33.54 7.70 0.33
N LEU A 85 33.70 8.19 -0.90
CA LEU A 85 32.61 8.76 -1.71
C LEU A 85 31.57 7.70 -2.08
N ASP A 86 32.00 6.50 -2.46
CA ASP A 86 31.09 5.40 -2.76
C ASP A 86 30.34 4.93 -1.50
N ALA A 87 31.02 4.86 -0.36
CA ALA A 87 30.38 4.59 0.92
C ALA A 87 29.33 5.66 1.28
N LYS A 88 29.64 6.95 1.09
CA LYS A 88 28.70 8.04 1.35
C LYS A 88 27.48 7.98 0.43
N LYS A 89 27.67 7.74 -0.87
CA LYS A 89 26.55 7.59 -1.83
C LYS A 89 25.61 6.45 -1.45
N LEU A 90 26.14 5.34 -0.95
CA LEU A 90 25.33 4.20 -0.49
C LEU A 90 24.51 4.55 0.76
N VAL A 91 25.11 5.29 1.71
CA VAL A 91 24.39 5.78 2.90
C VAL A 91 23.30 6.77 2.50
N ASP A 92 23.64 7.78 1.68
CA ASP A 92 22.69 8.78 1.19
C ASP A 92 21.54 8.13 0.41
N ALA A 93 21.82 7.10 -0.40
CA ALA A 93 20.80 6.33 -1.12
C ALA A 93 19.85 5.59 -0.15
N GLY A 94 20.39 4.95 0.90
CA GLY A 94 19.58 4.27 1.92
C GLY A 94 18.71 5.25 2.74
N GLU A 95 19.22 6.44 3.04
CA GLU A 95 18.45 7.50 3.70
C GLU A 95 17.33 8.04 2.81
N ILE A 96 17.58 8.26 1.52
CA ILE A 96 16.55 8.68 0.56
C ILE A 96 15.43 7.65 0.48
N GLU A 97 15.75 6.37 0.50
CA GLU A 97 14.74 5.31 0.44
C GLU A 97 13.89 5.25 1.73
N LYS A 98 14.50 5.47 2.90
CA LYS A 98 13.77 5.64 4.17
C LYS A 98 12.83 6.83 4.13
N VAL A 99 13.31 8.01 3.70
CA VAL A 99 12.50 9.23 3.60
C VAL A 99 11.35 9.04 2.62
N LYS A 100 11.57 8.42 1.46
CA LYS A 100 10.48 8.07 0.53
C LYS A 100 9.46 7.14 1.18
N GLY A 101 9.91 6.10 1.90
CA GLY A 101 9.02 5.20 2.62
C GLY A 101 8.19 5.90 3.70
N GLU A 102 8.79 6.80 4.46
CA GLU A 102 8.11 7.61 5.48
C GLU A 102 7.10 8.58 4.85
N ILE A 103 7.47 9.26 3.76
CA ILE A 103 6.57 10.13 3.00
C ILE A 103 5.39 9.33 2.45
N SER A 104 5.63 8.20 1.81
CA SER A 104 4.56 7.34 1.27
C SER A 104 3.61 6.85 2.37
N ARG A 105 4.13 6.47 3.55
CA ARG A 105 3.28 6.10 4.69
C ARG A 105 2.47 7.28 5.19
N ALA A 106 3.08 8.45 5.35
CA ALA A 106 2.38 9.65 5.81
C ALA A 106 1.27 10.06 4.83
N PHE A 107 1.51 9.99 3.52
CA PHE A 107 0.48 10.23 2.51
C PHE A 107 -0.62 9.17 2.54
N GLN A 108 -0.28 7.90 2.74
CA GLN A 108 -1.28 6.84 2.88
C GLN A 108 -2.18 7.10 4.10
N THR A 109 -1.60 7.43 5.25
CA THR A 109 -2.36 7.80 6.45
C THR A 109 -3.29 8.99 6.19
N GLN A 110 -2.80 10.05 5.54
CA GLN A 110 -3.64 11.21 5.21
C GLN A 110 -4.77 10.86 4.23
N LEU A 111 -4.51 9.99 3.25
CA LEU A 111 -5.53 9.51 2.32
C LEU A 111 -6.59 8.69 3.04
N ASP A 112 -6.18 7.77 3.90
CA ASP A 112 -7.09 6.92 4.67
C ASP A 112 -7.95 7.80 5.60
N GLU A 113 -7.35 8.73 6.34
CA GLU A 113 -8.10 9.68 7.18
C GLU A 113 -9.07 10.56 6.39
N ALA A 114 -8.67 11.03 5.20
CA ALA A 114 -9.52 11.84 4.35
C ALA A 114 -10.71 11.03 3.81
N ASN A 115 -10.47 9.78 3.40
CA ASN A 115 -11.50 8.85 2.94
C ASN A 115 -12.47 8.49 4.06
N ASP A 116 -11.98 8.22 5.27
CA ASP A 116 -12.82 7.93 6.43
C ASP A 116 -13.72 9.11 6.80
N LYS A 117 -13.16 10.34 6.77
CA LYS A 117 -13.95 11.57 6.97
C LYS A 117 -14.96 11.78 5.86
N ALA A 118 -14.59 11.52 4.60
CA ALA A 118 -15.50 11.64 3.47
C ALA A 118 -16.68 10.67 3.60
N GLN A 119 -16.42 9.39 3.91
CA GLN A 119 -17.47 8.40 4.16
C GLN A 119 -18.35 8.77 5.35
N THR A 120 -17.75 9.28 6.43
CA THR A 120 -18.50 9.73 7.61
C THR A 120 -19.43 10.90 7.27
N PHE A 121 -18.92 11.92 6.57
CA PHE A 121 -19.74 13.07 6.15
C PHE A 121 -20.80 12.68 5.12
N GLU A 122 -20.50 11.74 4.22
CA GLU A 122 -21.46 11.20 3.27
C GLU A 122 -22.62 10.51 3.99
N GLN A 123 -22.32 9.65 4.97
CA GLN A 123 -23.35 9.00 5.80
C GLN A 123 -24.18 10.01 6.60
N GLN A 124 -23.55 11.03 7.19
CA GLN A 124 -24.26 12.09 7.92
C GLN A 124 -25.17 12.91 6.99
N LEU A 125 -24.68 13.28 5.81
CA LEU A 125 -25.44 13.99 4.80
C LEU A 125 -26.59 13.14 4.27
N TYR A 126 -26.40 11.82 4.16
CA TYR A 126 -27.45 10.89 3.77
C TYR A 126 -28.53 10.80 4.84
N ALA A 127 -28.14 10.66 6.10
CA ALA A 127 -29.07 10.68 7.23
C ALA A 127 -29.89 11.98 7.28
N GLU A 128 -29.24 13.14 7.09
CA GLU A 128 -29.90 14.45 7.10
C GLU A 128 -30.82 14.67 5.90
N LYS A 129 -30.38 14.32 4.68
CA LYS A 129 -31.19 14.49 3.47
C LYS A 129 -32.42 13.58 3.48
N ILE A 130 -32.25 12.31 3.86
CA ILE A 130 -33.34 11.36 3.95
C ILE A 130 -34.26 11.77 5.11
N GLY A 131 -33.72 11.92 6.33
CA GLY A 131 -34.49 12.32 7.51
C GLY A 131 -35.22 13.65 7.34
N GLY A 132 -34.57 14.65 6.76
CA GLY A 132 -35.19 15.94 6.43
C GLY A 132 -36.30 15.83 5.39
N SER A 133 -36.25 14.84 4.48
CA SER A 133 -37.33 14.56 3.53
C SER A 133 -38.54 13.93 4.24
N PHE A 134 -38.31 13.00 5.18
CA PHE A 134 -39.37 12.46 6.05
C PHE A 134 -40.00 13.56 6.92
N ALA A 135 -39.20 14.41 7.56
CA ALA A 135 -39.68 15.47 8.43
C ALA A 135 -40.55 16.53 7.70
N ARG A 136 -40.29 16.79 6.41
CA ARG A 136 -41.02 17.77 5.59
C ARG A 136 -42.06 17.15 4.65
N SER A 137 -42.31 15.85 4.75
CA SER A 137 -43.24 15.14 3.88
C SER A 137 -44.69 15.54 4.15
N GLN A 138 -45.34 16.11 3.13
CA GLN A 138 -46.78 16.41 3.17
C GLN A 138 -47.62 15.13 3.26
N PHE A 139 -47.18 14.05 2.60
CA PHE A 139 -47.84 12.75 2.69
C PHE A 139 -47.86 12.23 4.13
N ILE A 140 -46.74 12.34 4.86
CA ILE A 140 -46.70 11.95 6.28
C ILE A 140 -47.62 12.83 7.13
N ALA A 141 -47.52 14.16 6.98
CA ALA A 141 -48.33 15.09 7.77
C ALA A 141 -49.85 14.87 7.58
N GLU A 142 -50.28 14.67 6.34
CA GLU A 142 -51.70 14.62 6.00
C GLU A 142 -52.30 13.21 6.08
N LYS A 143 -51.58 12.17 5.66
CA LYS A 143 -52.15 10.83 5.42
C LYS A 143 -51.70 9.76 6.42
N MET A 144 -50.60 9.95 7.15
CA MET A 144 -50.09 8.95 8.10
C MET A 144 -50.65 9.17 9.51
N ALA A 145 -51.05 8.09 10.17
CA ALA A 145 -51.53 8.08 11.56
C ALA A 145 -50.38 7.96 12.58
N VAL A 146 -49.20 7.54 12.12
CA VAL A 146 -47.97 7.41 12.91
C VAL A 146 -47.03 8.60 12.68
N PRO A 147 -46.21 8.99 13.67
CA PRO A 147 -45.30 10.12 13.53
C PRO A 147 -44.14 9.83 12.56
N ALA A 148 -43.51 10.90 12.06
CA ALA A 148 -42.52 10.82 10.97
C ALA A 148 -41.27 9.99 11.31
N ASP A 149 -40.86 9.95 12.57
CA ASP A 149 -39.74 9.16 13.07
C ASP A 149 -39.97 7.65 12.92
N MET A 150 -41.18 7.17 13.24
CA MET A 150 -41.58 5.78 13.07
C MET A 150 -41.68 5.40 11.59
N VAL A 151 -42.17 6.32 10.74
CA VAL A 151 -42.20 6.10 9.28
C VAL A 151 -40.79 6.05 8.71
N GLN A 152 -39.90 6.94 9.16
CA GLN A 152 -38.49 6.91 8.77
C GLN A 152 -37.79 5.62 9.23
N ALA A 153 -38.07 5.14 10.44
CA ALA A 153 -37.49 3.88 10.92
C ALA A 153 -37.96 2.66 10.10
N ALA A 154 -39.24 2.65 9.69
CA ALA A 154 -39.81 1.54 8.92
C ALA A 154 -39.44 1.55 7.43
N PHE A 155 -39.38 2.73 6.81
CA PHE A 155 -39.22 2.87 5.35
C PHE A 155 -37.92 3.57 4.93
N GLY A 156 -37.17 4.16 5.85
CA GLY A 156 -35.98 4.96 5.53
C GLY A 156 -34.86 4.19 4.85
N SER A 157 -34.71 2.89 5.14
CA SER A 157 -33.73 2.01 4.51
C SER A 157 -33.96 1.80 3.01
N ASN A 158 -35.18 2.03 2.54
CA ASN A 158 -35.56 1.93 1.13
C ASN A 158 -35.16 3.17 0.33
N PHE A 159 -34.77 4.27 1.00
CA PHE A 159 -34.34 5.49 0.34
C PHE A 159 -32.82 5.57 0.29
N LYS A 160 -32.29 5.89 -0.89
CA LYS A 160 -30.86 6.10 -1.14
C LYS A 160 -30.66 7.44 -1.84
N ILE A 161 -29.45 7.97 -1.79
CA ILE A 161 -29.12 9.18 -2.54
C ILE A 161 -28.31 8.78 -3.76
N GLU A 162 -28.86 9.11 -4.92
CA GLU A 162 -28.19 8.93 -6.21
C GLU A 162 -28.16 10.26 -6.93
N GLU A 163 -26.99 10.63 -7.45
CA GLU A 163 -26.78 11.89 -8.16
C GLU A 163 -27.27 13.11 -7.35
N GLY A 164 -27.17 13.04 -6.02
CA GLY A 164 -27.59 14.09 -5.09
C GLY A 164 -29.09 14.17 -4.81
N LYS A 165 -29.92 13.31 -5.41
CA LYS A 165 -31.39 13.22 -5.22
C LYS A 165 -31.76 11.98 -4.41
N VAL A 166 -32.84 12.07 -3.63
CA VAL A 166 -33.38 10.93 -2.87
C VAL A 166 -34.18 10.04 -3.83
N VAL A 167 -33.75 8.79 -3.98
CA VAL A 167 -34.36 7.76 -4.83
C VAL A 167 -34.82 6.61 -3.94
N ALA A 168 -36.04 6.16 -4.15
CA ALA A 168 -36.59 5.03 -3.40
C ALA A 168 -36.43 3.71 -4.17
N TYR A 169 -36.28 2.65 -3.39
CA TYR A 169 -36.20 1.28 -3.84
C TYR A 169 -37.35 0.48 -3.21
N ASP A 170 -38.00 -0.39 -3.98
CA ASP A 170 -39.02 -1.30 -3.46
C ASP A 170 -38.41 -2.48 -2.69
N ALA A 171 -39.27 -3.33 -2.13
CA ALA A 171 -38.85 -4.52 -1.38
C ALA A 171 -38.08 -5.54 -2.24
N GLN A 172 -38.14 -5.41 -3.57
CA GLN A 172 -37.44 -6.23 -4.55
C GLN A 172 -36.12 -5.58 -5.01
N GLY A 173 -35.76 -4.42 -4.45
CA GLY A 173 -34.54 -3.69 -4.78
C GLY A 173 -34.60 -3.00 -6.14
N GLN A 174 -35.79 -2.74 -6.69
CA GLN A 174 -35.98 -1.98 -7.92
C GLN A 174 -36.29 -0.51 -7.63
N LYS A 175 -35.89 0.40 -8.52
CA LYS A 175 -36.19 1.83 -8.38
C LYS A 175 -37.70 2.07 -8.51
N VAL A 176 -38.24 2.91 -7.62
CA VAL A 176 -39.65 3.31 -7.67
C VAL A 176 -39.83 4.43 -8.69
N PHE A 177 -40.64 4.16 -9.72
CA PHE A 177 -40.95 5.12 -10.78
C PHE A 177 -42.25 5.87 -10.50
N SER A 178 -42.34 7.09 -11.02
CA SER A 178 -43.52 7.93 -10.90
C SER A 178 -44.68 7.33 -11.70
N ARG A 179 -45.86 7.27 -11.07
CA ARG A 179 -47.11 6.86 -11.72
C ARG A 179 -47.72 8.01 -12.50
N SER A 180 -47.47 9.24 -12.04
CA SER A 180 -47.90 10.46 -12.72
C SER A 180 -46.98 10.85 -13.89
N ARG A 181 -45.70 10.48 -13.83
CA ARG A 181 -44.68 10.76 -14.86
C ARG A 181 -43.99 9.46 -15.32
N PRO A 182 -44.55 8.77 -16.33
CA PRO A 182 -43.98 7.53 -16.84
C PRO A 182 -42.54 7.72 -17.32
N GLY A 183 -41.62 6.91 -16.80
CA GLY A 183 -40.19 6.95 -17.15
C GLY A 183 -39.31 7.82 -16.25
N GLU A 184 -39.89 8.63 -15.36
CA GLU A 184 -39.15 9.36 -14.33
C GLU A 184 -39.19 8.64 -12.98
N LEU A 185 -38.15 8.83 -12.16
CA LEU A 185 -38.14 8.36 -10.78
C LEU A 185 -39.24 9.07 -9.98
N ALA A 186 -39.91 8.33 -9.11
CA ALA A 186 -40.91 8.90 -8.22
C ALA A 186 -40.26 9.97 -7.32
N ASP A 187 -40.99 11.05 -7.05
CA ASP A 187 -40.58 11.97 -6.00
C ASP A 187 -40.70 11.31 -4.62
N PHE A 188 -40.15 11.95 -3.59
CA PHE A 188 -40.12 11.38 -2.24
C PHE A 188 -41.51 10.96 -1.74
N ASN A 189 -42.55 11.78 -1.97
CA ASN A 189 -43.89 11.51 -1.44
C ASN A 189 -44.59 10.39 -2.23
N GLU A 190 -44.52 10.42 -3.56
CA GLU A 190 -45.09 9.40 -4.45
C GLU A 190 -44.40 8.04 -4.26
N ALA A 191 -43.09 8.07 -4.03
CA ALA A 191 -42.32 6.89 -3.71
C ALA A 191 -42.72 6.31 -2.35
N LEU A 192 -42.81 7.17 -1.32
CA LEU A 192 -43.25 6.75 0.01
C LEU A 192 -44.68 6.18 0.00
N GLU A 193 -45.60 6.82 -0.75
CA GLU A 193 -46.96 6.33 -0.93
C GLU A 193 -46.98 4.94 -1.59
N THR A 194 -46.13 4.73 -2.59
CA THR A 194 -46.00 3.43 -3.26
C THR A 194 -45.49 2.36 -2.29
N LEU A 195 -44.45 2.67 -1.50
CA LEU A 195 -43.89 1.74 -0.50
C LEU A 195 -44.89 1.43 0.61
N VAL A 196 -45.59 2.43 1.14
CA VAL A 196 -46.62 2.25 2.17
C VAL A 196 -47.79 1.44 1.61
N SER A 197 -48.17 1.64 0.35
CA SER A 197 -49.24 0.87 -0.29
C SER A 197 -48.92 -0.62 -0.43
N GLN A 198 -47.63 -0.97 -0.54
CA GLN A 198 -47.15 -2.35 -0.61
C GLN A 198 -46.98 -2.99 0.78
N TYR A 199 -47.06 -2.21 1.87
CA TYR A 199 -46.85 -2.71 3.22
C TYR A 199 -48.06 -3.54 3.71
N PRO A 200 -47.87 -4.78 4.20
CA PRO A 200 -48.97 -5.66 4.61
C PRO A 200 -49.91 -5.09 5.68
N HIS A 201 -49.41 -4.22 6.56
CA HIS A 201 -50.18 -3.62 7.65
C HIS A 201 -50.46 -2.12 7.41
N ARG A 202 -50.51 -1.67 6.15
CA ARG A 202 -50.69 -0.26 5.78
C ARG A 202 -51.91 0.40 6.42
N ASP A 203 -53.00 -0.34 6.61
CA ASP A 203 -54.26 0.21 7.16
C ASP A 203 -54.13 0.64 8.62
N HIS A 204 -53.08 0.18 9.33
CA HIS A 204 -52.81 0.56 10.72
C HIS A 204 -51.92 1.80 10.84
N ILE A 205 -51.21 2.15 9.77
CA ILE A 205 -50.27 3.29 9.73
C ILE A 205 -50.81 4.48 8.93
N LEU A 206 -51.84 4.25 8.11
CA LEU A 206 -52.60 5.29 7.43
C LEU A 206 -53.73 5.80 8.33
N LYS A 207 -54.05 7.10 8.23
CA LYS A 207 -55.29 7.62 8.85
C LYS A 207 -56.46 6.91 8.19
N SER A 208 -57.40 6.38 8.98
CA SER A 208 -58.61 5.77 8.43
C SER A 208 -59.24 6.78 7.47
N SER A 209 -59.54 6.37 6.23
CA SER A 209 -60.37 7.21 5.38
C SER A 209 -61.61 7.57 6.21
N GLY A 210 -61.89 8.85 6.35
CA GLY A 210 -62.97 9.35 7.19
C GLY A 210 -64.35 8.97 6.63
N ALA A 211 -64.61 7.69 6.41
CA ALA A 211 -65.93 7.15 6.37
C ALA A 211 -66.51 7.41 7.75
N ASN A 212 -67.23 8.53 7.86
CA ASN A 212 -68.31 8.70 8.83
C ASN A 212 -69.00 7.35 8.94
N GLY A 213 -68.76 6.64 10.06
CA GLY A 213 -69.58 5.50 10.43
C GLY A 213 -71.00 6.01 10.47
N GLY A 214 -71.80 5.65 9.47
CA GLY A 214 -73.20 6.01 9.40
C GLY A 214 -73.84 5.58 10.71
N GLY A 215 -74.30 6.56 11.49
CA GLY A 215 -75.12 6.30 12.66
C GLY A 215 -76.30 5.46 12.21
N ALA A 216 -76.31 4.19 12.60
CA ALA A 216 -77.40 3.28 12.29
C ALA A 216 -78.69 3.87 12.89
N PRO A 217 -79.76 4.05 12.09
CA PRO A 217 -81.02 4.51 12.63
C PRO A 217 -81.57 3.46 13.59
N ASN A 218 -81.91 3.93 14.78
CA ASN A 218 -82.46 3.17 15.89
C ASN A 218 -83.86 2.63 15.49
N GLY A 219 -83.90 1.46 14.85
CA GLY A 219 -85.12 0.71 14.57
C GLY A 219 -85.53 -0.11 15.80
N GLY A 220 -86.14 0.57 16.77
CA GLY A 220 -86.64 -0.02 18.02
C GLY A 220 -87.78 -0.99 17.78
N GLY A 221 -87.45 -2.26 17.54
CA GLY A 221 -88.36 -3.39 17.65
C GLY A 221 -88.90 -3.52 19.07
N GLN A 222 -90.22 -3.45 19.19
CA GLN A 222 -91.00 -3.67 20.40
C GLN A 222 -90.60 -5.00 21.09
N GLN A 223 -90.01 -4.89 22.28
CA GLN A 223 -89.91 -6.01 23.21
C GLN A 223 -90.47 -5.62 24.57
N LYS A 224 -91.52 -6.33 24.95
CA LYS A 224 -92.29 -6.21 26.20
C LYS A 224 -91.34 -6.18 27.43
N PRO A 225 -91.58 -5.28 28.39
CA PRO A 225 -90.81 -5.26 29.63
C PRO A 225 -91.19 -6.46 30.50
N THR A 226 -90.26 -7.41 30.64
CA THR A 226 -90.29 -8.39 31.72
C THR A 226 -89.90 -7.70 33.03
N LYS A 227 -90.79 -7.77 34.03
CA LYS A 227 -90.56 -7.33 35.42
C LYS A 227 -89.19 -7.82 35.92
N GLY A 228 -88.34 -6.91 36.40
CA GLY A 228 -87.10 -7.24 37.13
C GLY A 228 -85.77 -7.07 36.38
N ASN A 229 -85.71 -6.34 35.27
CA ASN A 229 -84.42 -6.02 34.63
C ASN A 229 -83.65 -4.95 35.44
N PHE A 230 -82.54 -5.33 36.08
CA PHE A 230 -81.62 -4.42 36.78
C PHE A 230 -80.48 -3.90 35.88
N GLY A 231 -80.58 -4.11 34.56
CA GLY A 231 -79.70 -3.48 33.58
C GLY A 231 -80.01 -1.98 33.41
N GLY A 232 -79.01 -1.23 32.93
CA GLY A 232 -79.16 0.21 32.65
C GLY A 232 -78.58 1.14 33.70
N SER A 233 -78.87 2.42 33.52
CA SER A 233 -78.44 3.55 34.34
C SER A 233 -78.96 3.48 35.78
N LYS A 234 -78.35 4.25 36.68
CA LYS A 234 -78.77 4.33 38.10
C LYS A 234 -80.25 4.71 38.24
N ALA A 235 -80.78 5.53 37.34
CA ALA A 235 -82.18 5.95 37.33
C ALA A 235 -83.13 4.79 37.00
N GLU A 236 -82.80 3.98 35.99
CA GLU A 236 -83.61 2.82 35.58
C GLU A 236 -83.64 1.73 36.66
N ARG A 237 -82.51 1.53 37.36
CA ARG A 237 -82.44 0.60 38.50
C ARG A 237 -83.27 1.09 39.69
N LEU A 238 -83.30 2.39 39.96
CA LEU A 238 -84.12 2.98 41.02
C LEU A 238 -85.62 2.82 40.75
N GLU A 239 -86.05 2.99 39.50
CA GLU A 239 -87.45 2.77 39.11
C GLU A 239 -87.84 1.29 39.17
N ALA A 240 -86.95 0.37 38.78
CA ALA A 240 -87.18 -1.07 38.93
C ALA A 240 -87.34 -1.49 40.41
N ILE A 241 -86.53 -0.92 41.31
CA ILE A 241 -86.62 -1.17 42.76
C ILE A 241 -87.93 -0.62 43.32
N LYS A 242 -88.34 0.60 42.94
CA LYS A 242 -89.65 1.16 43.35
C LYS A 242 -90.83 0.30 42.88
N GLY A 243 -90.76 -0.25 41.67
CA GLY A 243 -91.78 -1.14 41.14
C GLY A 243 -91.88 -2.49 41.87
N LEU A 244 -90.80 -2.94 42.50
CA LEU A 244 -90.75 -4.14 43.35
C LEU A 244 -91.31 -3.88 44.75
N THR A 245 -91.13 -2.68 45.30
CA THR A 245 -91.59 -2.31 46.65
C THR A 245 -93.02 -1.77 46.71
N ALA A 246 -93.66 -1.50 45.56
CA ALA A 246 -95.05 -1.04 45.48
C ALA A 246 -96.07 -2.20 45.31
N SER A 247 -95.63 -3.45 45.48
CA SER A 247 -96.45 -4.66 45.40
C SER A 247 -96.43 -5.43 46.73
N GLU A 248 -96.63 -4.73 47.85
CA GLU A 248 -97.12 -5.28 49.13
C GLU A 248 -98.02 -4.23 49.81
#